data_AF-A0A850MDU8-F1
#
_entry.id   AF-A0A850MDU8-F1
#
_cell.length_a   1.000
_cell.length_b   1.000
_cell.length_c   1.000
_cell.angle_alpha   90.00
_cell.angle_beta   90.00
_cell.angle_gamma   90.00
#
_symmetry.space_group_name_H-M   'P 1'
#
loop_
_entity.id
_entity.type
_entity.pdbx_description
1 polymer ?
#
loop_
_entity_poly.entity_id
_entity_poly.type
_entity_poly.pdbx_seq_one_letter_code
_entity_poly.pdbx_strand_id
1 'polypeptide(L)'
;MGKGKKIIKQAEQMGFKKLPLTILYGLPRKVRMTFSKFVPDYIDIIRESITMKDPEVLMRIARGGRSRMDVFLSTKLNLYIENIGKISGFAGVDPGNHVFQISFWTDSDAGNEFIREFAQAMNERFADVGGILEHINWAKMRKKYKVQQEDVLPAWNKYLG
;
A
#
# COMPACT_ATOMS: atom_id res chain seq x y z
N MET A 1 6.63 20.31 -14.86
CA MET A 1 5.82 20.10 -13.64
C MET A 1 5.17 18.71 -13.67
N GLY A 2 5.56 17.80 -12.78
CA GLY A 2 5.21 16.37 -12.89
C GLY A 2 3.74 16.04 -12.53
N LYS A 3 3.06 15.30 -13.42
CA LYS A 3 1.62 14.96 -13.41
C LYS A 3 1.03 14.39 -12.11
N GLY A 4 1.78 13.97 -11.10
CA GLY A 4 1.19 13.46 -9.84
C GLY A 4 1.17 14.40 -8.67
N LYS A 5 1.78 15.59 -8.78
CA LYS A 5 1.26 16.70 -7.98
C LYS A 5 -0.21 16.95 -8.34
N LYS A 6 -0.68 16.54 -9.53
CA LYS A 6 -2.07 16.71 -9.96
C LYS A 6 -3.02 15.70 -9.31
N ILE A 7 -2.73 14.40 -9.29
CA ILE A 7 -3.64 13.39 -8.67
C ILE A 7 -3.77 13.64 -7.15
N ILE A 8 -2.66 13.86 -6.44
CA ILE A 8 -2.68 14.14 -4.99
C ILE A 8 -3.49 15.42 -4.73
N LYS A 9 -3.21 16.50 -5.47
CA LYS A 9 -3.95 17.76 -5.36
C LYS A 9 -5.43 17.61 -5.71
N GLN A 10 -5.75 16.78 -6.71
CA GLN A 10 -7.12 16.49 -7.11
C GLN A 10 -7.85 15.75 -5.98
N ALA A 11 -7.24 14.72 -5.40
CA ALA A 11 -7.80 14.02 -4.24
C ALA A 11 -8.04 14.97 -3.05
N GLU A 12 -7.08 15.87 -2.77
CA GLU A 12 -7.23 16.93 -1.76
C GLU A 12 -8.39 17.88 -2.06
N GLN A 13 -8.49 18.37 -3.30
CA GLN A 13 -9.57 19.26 -3.75
C GLN A 13 -10.94 18.59 -3.69
N MET A 14 -10.99 17.29 -3.95
CA MET A 14 -12.20 16.46 -3.84
C MET A 14 -12.52 16.05 -2.40
N GLY A 15 -11.67 16.39 -1.43
CA GLY A 15 -11.92 16.12 -0.01
C GLY A 15 -11.53 14.73 0.47
N PHE A 16 -10.93 13.87 -0.37
CA PHE A 16 -10.52 12.51 0.02
C PHE A 16 -9.62 12.50 1.25
N LYS A 17 -8.69 13.46 1.36
CA LYS A 17 -7.78 13.57 2.52
C LYS A 17 -8.47 13.93 3.84
N LYS A 18 -9.78 14.21 3.84
CA LYS A 18 -10.61 14.43 5.02
C LYS A 18 -11.48 13.23 5.38
N LEU A 19 -11.53 12.20 4.51
CA LEU A 19 -12.27 10.97 4.76
C LEU A 19 -11.57 10.11 5.82
N PRO A 20 -12.27 9.14 6.43
CA PRO A 20 -11.67 8.14 7.29
C PRO A 20 -10.44 7.48 6.64
N LEU A 21 -9.38 7.35 7.43
CA LEU A 21 -8.09 6.83 6.99
C LEU A 21 -7.85 5.44 7.57
N THR A 22 -7.61 4.47 6.70
CA THR A 22 -7.03 3.17 7.06
C THR A 22 -5.58 3.13 6.61
N ILE A 23 -4.67 2.68 7.48
CA ILE A 23 -3.27 2.47 7.10
C ILE A 23 -2.87 1.03 7.35
N LEU A 24 -2.38 0.35 6.31
CA LEU A 24 -1.80 -0.99 6.41
C LEU A 24 -0.29 -0.92 6.23
N TYR A 25 0.44 -1.58 7.12
CA TYR A 25 1.91 -1.67 7.10
C TYR A 25 2.34 -3.11 6.88
N GLY A 26 3.46 -3.32 6.21
CA GLY A 26 3.97 -4.66 5.98
C GLY A 26 5.26 -4.68 5.17
N LEU A 27 5.66 -5.87 4.77
CA LEU A 27 6.80 -6.12 3.89
C LEU A 27 6.34 -6.84 2.62
N PRO A 28 7.01 -6.63 1.49
CA PRO A 28 6.75 -7.44 0.31
C PRO A 28 7.17 -8.89 0.52
N ARG A 29 6.49 -9.83 -0.15
CA ARG A 29 6.92 -11.22 -0.21
C ARG A 29 8.04 -11.38 -1.23
N LYS A 30 7.96 -10.65 -2.34
CA LYS A 30 8.95 -10.65 -3.43
C LYS A 30 9.24 -9.23 -3.88
N VAL A 31 10.51 -8.98 -4.22
CA VAL A 31 10.95 -7.69 -4.78
C VAL A 31 11.74 -7.95 -6.05
N ARG A 32 11.36 -7.27 -7.13
CA ARG A 32 12.15 -7.23 -8.36
C ARG A 32 12.95 -5.94 -8.41
N MET A 33 14.21 -6.02 -8.81
CA MET A 33 15.03 -4.84 -9.08
C MET A 33 15.04 -4.57 -10.60
N THR A 34 14.76 -3.33 -10.99
CA THR A 34 14.87 -2.86 -12.37
C THR A 34 15.76 -1.63 -12.38
N PHE A 35 16.98 -1.75 -12.92
CA PHE A 35 18.04 -0.74 -12.86
C PHE A 35 18.29 -0.27 -11.42
N SER A 36 17.80 0.92 -11.05
CA SER A 36 17.94 1.55 -9.73
C SER A 36 16.63 1.59 -8.93
N LYS A 37 15.61 0.85 -9.35
CA LYS A 37 14.25 0.90 -8.76
C LYS A 37 13.83 -0.48 -8.30
N PHE A 38 13.12 -0.54 -7.18
CA PHE A 38 12.50 -1.76 -6.69
C PHE A 38 11.00 -1.81 -7.02
N VAL A 39 10.52 -3.01 -7.33
CA VAL A 39 9.13 -3.32 -7.62
C VAL A 39 8.70 -4.44 -6.69
N PRO A 40 8.04 -4.11 -5.58
CA PRO A 40 7.45 -5.12 -4.73
C PRO A 40 6.20 -5.71 -5.37
N ASP A 41 5.95 -6.98 -5.08
CA ASP A 41 4.92 -7.79 -5.69
C ASP A 41 3.49 -7.39 -5.30
N TYR A 42 3.31 -6.77 -4.12
CA TYR A 42 2.00 -6.33 -3.65
C TYR A 42 1.38 -5.19 -4.48
N ILE A 43 2.19 -4.45 -5.26
CA ILE A 43 1.68 -3.33 -6.06
C ILE A 43 0.82 -3.83 -7.21
N ASP A 44 1.18 -4.97 -7.78
CA ASP A 44 0.42 -5.57 -8.86
C ASP A 44 -0.98 -5.95 -8.36
N ILE A 45 -1.13 -6.37 -7.09
CA ILE A 45 -2.44 -6.62 -6.46
C ILE A 45 -3.28 -5.34 -6.44
N ILE A 46 -2.76 -4.24 -5.89
CA ILE A 46 -3.52 -2.98 -5.83
C ILE A 46 -3.95 -2.56 -7.23
N ARG A 47 -3.01 -2.60 -8.19
CA ARG A 47 -3.24 -2.14 -9.55
C ARG A 47 -4.26 -3.00 -10.29
N GLU A 48 -4.12 -4.31 -10.25
CA GLU A 48 -5.02 -5.24 -10.94
C GLU A 48 -6.42 -5.18 -10.31
N SER A 49 -6.51 -5.28 -8.98
CA SER A 49 -7.80 -5.24 -8.28
C SER A 49 -8.55 -3.93 -8.50
N ILE A 50 -7.87 -2.78 -8.43
CA ILE A 50 -8.56 -1.49 -8.61
C ILE A 50 -8.99 -1.26 -10.05
N THR A 51 -8.17 -1.67 -11.02
CA THR A 51 -8.49 -1.51 -12.46
C THR A 51 -9.64 -2.43 -12.89
N MET A 52 -9.75 -3.63 -12.31
CA MET A 52 -10.89 -4.52 -12.54
C MET A 52 -12.21 -3.91 -12.08
N LYS A 53 -12.21 -3.21 -10.94
CA LYS A 53 -13.42 -2.58 -10.37
C LYS A 53 -13.73 -1.22 -10.98
N ASP A 54 -12.68 -0.45 -11.28
CA ASP A 54 -12.74 0.87 -11.88
C ASP A 54 -11.68 1.02 -12.99
N PRO A 55 -12.06 0.73 -14.24
CA PRO A 55 -11.17 0.91 -15.40
C PRO A 55 -10.73 2.37 -15.63
N GLU A 56 -11.45 3.35 -15.06
CA GLU A 56 -11.16 4.78 -15.20
C GLU A 56 -10.28 5.34 -14.06
N VAL A 57 -9.82 4.47 -13.16
CA VAL A 57 -8.97 4.85 -12.03
C VAL A 57 -7.76 5.67 -12.46
N LEU A 58 -7.58 6.83 -11.84
CA LEU A 58 -6.41 7.66 -12.06
C LEU A 58 -5.24 7.09 -11.27
N MET A 59 -4.15 6.74 -11.95
CA MET A 59 -2.97 6.16 -11.31
C MET A 59 -1.68 6.89 -11.67
N ARG A 60 -0.76 6.97 -10.71
CA ARG A 60 0.62 7.36 -10.98
C ARG A 60 1.61 6.60 -10.12
N ILE A 61 2.68 6.18 -10.77
CA ILE A 61 3.83 5.52 -10.17
C ILE A 61 5.01 6.50 -10.15
N ALA A 62 5.48 6.87 -8.97
CA ALA A 62 6.69 7.65 -8.74
C ALA A 62 7.76 6.75 -8.10
N ARG A 63 8.83 6.46 -8.84
CA ARG A 63 9.92 5.59 -8.39
C ARG A 63 11.18 6.40 -8.14
N GLY A 64 11.62 6.45 -6.89
CA GLY A 64 12.96 6.90 -6.50
C GLY A 64 13.90 5.72 -6.27
N GLY A 65 15.18 6.00 -6.00
CA GLY A 65 16.19 4.96 -5.79
C GLY A 65 16.04 4.21 -4.46
N ARG A 66 15.48 4.85 -3.43
CA ARG A 66 15.31 4.27 -2.07
C ARG A 66 13.87 4.26 -1.56
N SER A 67 12.97 4.84 -2.35
CA SER A 67 11.56 4.95 -2.03
C SER A 67 10.73 4.85 -3.29
N ARG A 68 9.52 4.36 -3.12
CA ARG A 68 8.51 4.29 -4.16
C ARG A 68 7.21 4.86 -3.62
N MET A 69 6.52 5.65 -4.43
CA MET A 69 5.19 6.13 -4.14
C MET A 69 4.27 5.81 -5.31
N ASP A 70 3.19 5.08 -5.05
CA ASP A 70 2.14 4.82 -6.03
C ASP A 70 0.85 5.45 -5.49
N VAL A 71 0.16 6.20 -6.33
CA VAL A 71 -1.12 6.84 -5.98
C VAL A 71 -2.22 6.38 -6.91
N PHE A 72 -3.39 6.11 -6.35
CA PHE A 72 -4.58 5.69 -7.07
C PHE A 72 -5.78 6.50 -6.58
N LEU A 73 -6.60 6.99 -7.51
CA LEU A 73 -7.82 7.73 -7.21
C LEU A 73 -8.95 7.16 -8.04
N SER A 74 -9.92 6.55 -7.36
CA SER A 74 -11.16 6.04 -7.93
C SER A 74 -12.34 6.83 -7.36
N THR A 75 -13.02 7.58 -8.23
CA THR A 75 -14.27 8.26 -7.85
C THR A 75 -15.43 7.28 -7.76
N LYS A 76 -15.43 6.23 -8.61
CA LYS A 76 -16.42 5.16 -8.62
C LYS A 76 -16.47 4.39 -7.30
N LEU A 77 -15.32 4.09 -6.71
CA LEU A 77 -15.23 3.39 -5.43
C LEU A 77 -15.21 4.34 -4.23
N ASN A 78 -15.30 5.65 -4.46
CA ASN A 78 -14.97 6.69 -3.49
C ASN A 78 -13.71 6.33 -2.68
N LEU A 79 -12.60 6.08 -3.37
CA LEU A 79 -11.37 5.58 -2.78
C LEU A 79 -10.14 6.32 -3.29
N TYR A 80 -9.32 6.80 -2.35
CA TYR A 80 -7.98 7.29 -2.65
C TYR A 80 -6.93 6.46 -1.91
N ILE A 81 -5.86 6.07 -2.62
CA ILE A 81 -4.81 5.20 -2.10
C ILE A 81 -3.45 5.87 -2.29
N GLU A 82 -2.65 5.89 -1.23
CA GLU A 82 -1.21 6.18 -1.30
C GLU A 82 -0.42 5.00 -0.77
N ASN A 83 0.35 4.37 -1.65
CA ASN A 83 1.34 3.37 -1.26
C ASN A 83 2.72 4.01 -1.21
N ILE A 84 3.41 3.87 -0.08
CA ILE A 84 4.78 4.31 0.13
C ILE A 84 5.63 3.10 0.50
N GLY A 85 6.46 2.64 -0.43
CA GLY A 85 7.51 1.65 -0.18
C GLY A 85 8.84 2.32 0.17
N LYS A 86 9.60 1.75 1.12
CA LYS A 86 10.93 2.22 1.51
C LYS A 86 11.92 1.05 1.65
N ILE A 87 13.18 1.28 1.31
CA ILE A 87 14.28 0.36 1.65
C ILE A 87 14.64 0.54 3.15
N SER A 88 14.55 -0.54 3.93
CA SER A 88 14.84 -0.62 5.36
C SER A 88 16.21 -1.21 5.73
N GLY A 89 17.04 -1.56 4.75
CA GLY A 89 18.40 -2.09 4.91
C GLY A 89 19.34 -1.73 3.76
N PHE A 90 20.15 -2.69 3.30
CA PHE A 90 20.96 -2.56 2.09
C PHE A 90 20.08 -2.52 0.84
N ALA A 91 20.50 -1.77 -0.18
CA ALA A 91 19.81 -1.80 -1.47
C ALA A 91 20.05 -3.17 -2.13
N GLY A 92 19.03 -4.02 -2.11
CA GLY A 92 19.13 -5.38 -2.61
C GLY A 92 17.76 -5.98 -2.93
N VAL A 93 17.78 -7.13 -3.61
CA VAL A 93 16.59 -7.90 -4.00
C VAL A 93 15.90 -8.59 -2.82
N ASP A 94 16.56 -8.68 -1.67
CA ASP A 94 16.01 -9.29 -0.45
C ASP A 94 14.76 -8.53 0.02
N PRO A 95 13.56 -9.14 -0.03
CA PRO A 95 12.30 -8.53 0.39
C PRO A 95 12.31 -8.06 1.85
N GLY A 96 13.08 -8.72 2.71
CA GLY A 96 13.23 -8.34 4.11
C GLY A 96 13.83 -6.95 4.29
N ASN A 97 14.53 -6.42 3.29
CA ASN A 97 15.08 -5.05 3.30
C ASN A 97 14.12 -4.00 2.77
N HIS A 98 12.84 -4.32 2.59
CA HIS A 98 11.83 -3.40 2.12
C HIS A 98 10.64 -3.42 3.08
N VAL A 99 10.00 -2.25 3.22
CA VAL A 99 8.80 -2.08 4.02
C VAL A 99 7.84 -1.18 3.25
N PHE A 100 6.55 -1.33 3.50
CA PHE A 100 5.51 -0.51 2.89
C PHE A 100 4.55 0.06 3.92
N GLN A 101 3.92 1.16 3.53
CA GLN A 101 2.77 1.78 4.16
C GLN A 101 1.76 2.05 3.05
N ILE A 102 0.54 1.52 3.18
CA ILE A 102 -0.55 1.78 2.24
C ILE A 102 -1.65 2.50 3.01
N SER A 103 -1.93 3.72 2.60
CA SER A 103 -2.94 4.59 3.17
C SER A 103 -4.16 4.60 2.26
N PHE A 104 -5.34 4.28 2.79
CA PHE A 104 -6.63 4.28 2.12
C PHE A 104 -7.52 5.34 2.75
N TRP A 105 -8.04 6.24 1.93
CA TRP A 105 -9.05 7.23 2.32
C TRP A 105 -10.37 6.89 1.63
N THR A 106 -11.38 6.53 2.43
CA THR A 106 -12.73 6.20 1.99
C THR A 106 -13.71 6.29 3.17
N ASP A 107 -14.96 6.61 2.89
CA ASP A 107 -16.11 6.44 3.79
C ASP A 107 -17.18 5.51 3.19
N SER A 108 -16.95 4.97 2.00
CA SER A 108 -17.92 4.15 1.28
C SER A 108 -17.76 2.66 1.57
N ASP A 109 -18.86 1.91 1.49
CA ASP A 109 -18.85 0.45 1.62
C ASP A 109 -18.01 -0.21 0.51
N ALA A 110 -18.11 0.29 -0.73
CA ALA A 110 -17.33 -0.23 -1.85
C ALA A 110 -15.81 -0.07 -1.65
N GLY A 111 -15.39 1.07 -1.09
CA GLY A 111 -13.99 1.30 -0.73
C GLY A 111 -13.55 0.43 0.44
N ASN A 112 -14.39 0.23 1.46
CA ASN A 112 -14.07 -0.67 2.58
C ASN A 112 -13.98 -2.14 2.13
N GLU A 113 -14.86 -2.59 1.23
CA GLU A 113 -14.80 -3.93 0.67
C GLU A 113 -13.54 -4.13 -0.18
N PHE A 114 -13.12 -3.11 -0.94
CA PHE A 114 -11.82 -3.15 -1.62
C PHE A 114 -10.65 -3.35 -0.65
N ILE A 115 -10.64 -2.65 0.49
CA ILE A 115 -9.58 -2.81 1.50
C ILE A 115 -9.59 -4.23 2.07
N ARG A 116 -10.79 -4.80 2.32
CA ARG A 116 -10.96 -6.18 2.78
C ARG A 116 -10.36 -7.19 1.80
N GLU A 117 -10.78 -7.14 0.54
CA GLU A 117 -10.28 -8.03 -0.50
C GLU A 117 -8.76 -7.88 -0.70
N PHE A 118 -8.25 -6.64 -0.67
CA PHE A 118 -6.81 -6.39 -0.73
C PHE A 118 -6.08 -7.02 0.45
N ALA A 119 -6.59 -6.87 1.68
CA ALA A 119 -5.97 -7.42 2.88
C ALA A 119 -5.95 -8.97 2.83
N GLN A 120 -7.04 -9.59 2.39
CA GLN A 120 -7.13 -11.05 2.21
C GLN A 120 -6.15 -11.54 1.15
N ALA A 121 -6.14 -10.93 -0.04
CA ALA A 121 -5.21 -11.29 -1.12
C ALA A 121 -3.75 -11.12 -0.69
N MET A 122 -3.45 -10.09 0.10
CA MET A 122 -2.12 -9.92 0.70
C MET A 122 -1.80 -11.01 1.69
N ASN A 123 -2.73 -11.37 2.58
CA ASN A 123 -2.53 -12.42 3.57
C ASN A 123 -2.30 -13.79 2.91
N GLU A 124 -3.04 -14.10 1.85
CA GLU A 124 -2.90 -15.33 1.06
C GLU A 124 -1.52 -15.47 0.43
N ARG A 125 -0.84 -14.37 0.07
CA ARG A 125 0.55 -14.42 -0.42
C ARG A 125 1.57 -14.88 0.62
N PHE A 126 1.17 -14.92 1.88
CA PHE A 126 1.95 -15.40 3.02
C PHE A 126 1.30 -16.64 3.65
N ALA A 127 0.33 -17.29 2.99
CA ALA A 127 -0.36 -18.46 3.53
C ALA A 127 0.59 -19.64 3.83
N ASP A 128 1.70 -19.75 3.08
CA ASP A 128 2.74 -20.76 3.29
C ASP A 128 3.45 -20.63 4.64
N VAL A 129 3.26 -19.50 5.32
CA VAL A 129 4.05 -19.07 6.47
C VAL A 129 3.20 -18.35 7.53
N GLY A 130 1.91 -18.71 7.62
CA GLY A 130 1.01 -18.26 8.69
C GLY A 130 0.35 -16.89 8.47
N GLY A 131 0.53 -16.29 7.30
CA GLY A 131 -0.07 -15.00 6.93
C GLY A 131 0.87 -13.81 7.12
N ILE A 132 0.43 -12.63 6.68
CA ILE A 132 1.31 -11.46 6.58
C ILE A 132 1.77 -10.97 7.96
N LEU A 133 0.93 -11.09 8.97
CA LEU A 133 1.17 -10.56 10.31
C LEU A 133 2.34 -11.25 11.02
N GLU A 134 2.49 -12.56 10.85
CA GLU A 134 3.62 -13.32 11.42
C GLU A 134 4.97 -12.91 10.82
N HIS A 135 4.94 -12.27 9.64
CA HIS A 135 6.12 -11.95 8.87
C HIS A 135 6.59 -10.51 9.04
N ILE A 136 5.80 -9.67 9.73
CA ILE A 136 6.16 -8.28 9.96
C ILE A 136 7.41 -8.17 10.82
N ASN A 137 8.46 -7.56 10.25
CA ASN A 137 9.63 -7.17 11.02
C ASN A 137 9.35 -5.86 11.78
N TRP A 138 8.91 -6.00 13.03
CA TRP A 138 8.52 -4.88 13.90
C TRP A 138 9.65 -3.87 14.13
N ALA A 139 10.90 -4.33 14.25
CA ALA A 139 12.05 -3.45 14.40
C ALA A 139 12.25 -2.53 13.17
N LYS A 140 12.07 -3.08 11.96
CA LYS A 140 12.14 -2.31 10.70
C LYS A 140 10.95 -1.36 10.55
N MET A 141 9.73 -1.78 10.91
CA MET A 141 8.54 -0.90 10.92
C MET A 141 8.73 0.29 11.85
N ARG A 142 9.11 0.04 13.11
CA ARG A 142 9.40 1.08 14.11
C ARG A 142 10.50 2.02 13.62
N LYS A 143 11.56 1.50 12.98
CA LYS A 143 12.64 2.34 12.44
C LYS A 143 12.18 3.26 11.30
N LYS A 144 11.34 2.79 10.39
CA LYS A 144 11.04 3.45 9.10
C LYS A 144 9.75 4.26 9.08
N TYR A 145 8.75 3.82 9.84
CA TYR A 145 7.43 4.46 9.93
C TYR A 145 7.09 4.96 11.33
N LYS A 146 7.92 4.67 12.35
CA LYS A 146 7.71 5.10 13.74
C LYS A 146 6.42 4.56 14.37
N VAL A 147 5.97 3.39 13.91
CA VAL A 147 4.78 2.68 14.42
C VAL A 147 5.17 1.51 15.30
N GLN A 148 4.27 1.15 16.22
CA GLN A 148 4.37 -0.02 17.09
C GLN A 148 3.42 -1.13 16.62
N GLN A 149 3.53 -2.31 17.21
CA GLN A 149 2.73 -3.47 16.81
C GLN A 149 1.24 -3.23 17.08
N GLU A 150 0.95 -2.52 18.16
CA GLU A 150 -0.39 -2.14 18.63
C GLU A 150 -1.07 -1.16 17.67
N ASP A 151 -0.31 -0.42 16.86
CA ASP A 151 -0.85 0.48 15.83
C ASP A 151 -1.19 -0.28 14.54
N VAL A 152 -0.50 -1.40 14.29
CA VAL A 152 -0.53 -2.12 13.00
C VAL A 152 -1.53 -3.28 13.03
N LEU A 153 -1.52 -4.08 14.12
CA LEU A 153 -2.37 -5.26 14.21
C LEU A 153 -3.87 -4.94 14.12
N PRO A 154 -4.42 -3.93 14.83
CA PRO A 154 -5.85 -3.66 14.74
C PRO A 154 -6.30 -3.27 13.33
N ALA A 155 -5.44 -2.54 12.59
CA ALA A 155 -5.75 -2.14 11.23
C ALA A 155 -5.85 -3.33 10.28
N TRP A 156 -4.96 -4.33 10.42
CA TRP A 156 -5.05 -5.58 9.66
C TRP A 156 -6.23 -6.45 10.10
N ASN A 157 -6.38 -6.68 11.40
CA ASN A 157 -7.42 -7.56 11.95
C ASN A 157 -8.84 -7.06 11.62
N LYS A 158 -9.05 -5.74 11.51
CA LYS A 158 -10.31 -5.16 11.01
C LYS A 158 -10.76 -5.76 9.68
N TYR A 159 -9.83 -6.18 8.82
CA TYR A 159 -10.11 -6.67 7.47
C TYR A 159 -9.80 -8.16 7.26
N LEU A 160 -9.00 -8.78 8.13
CA LEU A 160 -8.70 -10.21 8.07
C LEU A 160 -9.73 -11.08 8.81
N GLY A 161 -10.49 -10.50 9.75
CA GLY A 161 -11.40 -11.25 10.64
C GLY A 161 -10.67 -11.83 11.84
#